data_AF-A0A9D5RPL4-F1
#
_entry.id   AF-A0A9D5RPL4-F1
#
_cell.length_a   1.000
_cell.length_b   1.000
_cell.length_c   1.000
_cell.angle_alpha   90.00
_cell.angle_beta   90.00
_cell.angle_gamma   90.00
#
_symmetry.space_group_name_H-M   'P 1'
#
loop_
_entity.id
_entity.type
_entity.pdbx_description
1 polymer ?
#
loop_
_entity_poly.entity_id
_entity_poly.type
_entity_poly.pdbx_seq_one_letter_code
_entity_poly.pdbx_strand_id
1 'polypeptide(L)'
;NYILLYNQRALKKPPQESDDIVQAGIRPIPIEMWNWGKENRGGTLRQMDDEAIRIALLPKIDYVTVTAQGISYNKNFYICDTIVEKKWMQKARHGDTLKCTIKIDPRDTEHILLCLNDGSFEWCERTDASKGKFVNWFYEDLVTLELIQTRMQAGMKTEMLQNEIDFRKNVEEIIQDAIDNQKVTFIETKIVKNEIKNIGISRTVEKQLKREEESFTPKVQKNDINEVWIENDESYSEAFLNLIDQEGADE
;
A
#
# COMPACT_ATOMS: atom_id res chain seq x y z
N ASN A 1 19.72 40.35 -30.56
CA ASN A 1 20.18 41.51 -31.36
C ASN A 1 21.65 41.44 -31.77
N TYR A 2 22.58 41.09 -30.89
CA TYR A 2 24.01 41.02 -31.23
C TYR A 2 24.37 40.06 -32.38
N ILE A 3 23.69 38.91 -32.48
CA ILE A 3 23.92 37.92 -33.54
C ILE A 3 23.56 38.47 -34.93
N LEU A 4 22.41 39.16 -35.04
CA LEU A 4 21.96 39.74 -36.31
C LEU A 4 22.90 40.85 -36.77
N LEU A 5 23.33 41.72 -35.84
CA LEU A 5 24.29 42.79 -36.13
C LEU A 5 25.65 42.24 -36.57
N TYR A 6 26.10 41.14 -35.95
CA TYR A 6 27.36 40.49 -36.31
C TYR A 6 27.32 39.93 -37.74
N ASN A 7 26.21 39.27 -38.12
CA ASN A 7 26.07 38.67 -39.45
C ASN A 7 25.99 39.67 -40.60
N GLN A 8 25.63 40.93 -40.30
CA GLN A 8 25.51 42.02 -41.26
C GLN A 8 26.73 42.95 -41.29
N ARG A 9 27.69 42.78 -40.39
CA ARG A 9 28.89 43.63 -40.30
C ARG A 9 30.07 42.99 -41.02
N ALA A 10 30.87 43.80 -41.69
CA ALA A 10 32.15 43.36 -42.24
C ALA A 10 33.11 42.89 -41.15
N LEU A 11 33.66 41.69 -41.33
CA LEU A 11 34.68 41.10 -40.49
C LEU A 11 35.98 41.91 -40.63
N LYS A 12 36.58 42.26 -39.49
CA LYS A 12 37.90 42.93 -39.48
C LYS A 12 39.03 42.03 -39.96
N LYS A 13 38.86 40.71 -39.79
CA LYS A 13 39.78 39.66 -40.19
C LYS A 13 38.94 38.48 -40.67
N PRO A 14 38.63 38.38 -41.96
CA PRO A 14 37.90 37.22 -42.47
C PRO A 14 38.77 35.96 -42.35
N PRO A 15 38.18 34.80 -42.00
CA PRO A 15 38.89 33.53 -42.01
C PRO A 15 39.25 33.18 -43.47
N GLN A 16 40.56 33.21 -43.77
CA GLN A 16 41.19 32.94 -45.08
C GLN A 16 40.35 33.32 -46.31
N GLU A 17 40.65 34.47 -46.90
CA GLU A 17 40.16 34.88 -48.21
C GLU A 17 40.69 33.92 -49.29
N SER A 18 40.03 32.79 -49.42
CA SER A 18 40.08 31.93 -50.59
C SER A 18 39.79 32.76 -51.86
N ASP A 19 40.67 32.66 -52.85
CA ASP A 19 40.75 33.52 -54.04
C ASP A 19 39.41 33.70 -54.78
N ASP A 20 38.54 32.70 -54.74
CA ASP A 20 37.24 32.67 -55.39
C ASP A 20 36.22 33.68 -54.79
N ILE A 21 36.24 33.93 -53.47
CA ILE A 21 35.40 34.99 -52.86
C ILE A 21 35.89 36.38 -53.27
N VAL A 22 37.22 36.55 -53.32
CA VAL A 22 37.85 37.82 -53.68
C VAL A 22 37.63 38.13 -55.16
N GLN A 23 37.79 37.14 -56.02
CA GLN A 23 37.49 37.24 -57.45
C GLN A 23 36.01 37.53 -57.71
N ALA A 24 35.10 37.00 -56.90
CA ALA A 24 33.67 37.28 -56.98
C ALA A 24 33.26 38.64 -56.39
N GLY A 25 34.20 39.40 -55.80
CA GLY A 25 33.95 40.76 -55.30
C GLY A 25 33.02 40.82 -54.09
N ILE A 26 32.91 39.74 -53.32
CA ILE A 26 31.99 39.67 -52.18
C ILE A 26 32.62 40.33 -50.98
N ARG A 27 31.84 41.15 -50.27
CA ARG A 27 32.31 41.81 -49.06
C ARG A 27 32.55 40.77 -47.96
N PRO A 28 33.49 41.00 -47.04
CA PRO A 28 33.76 40.09 -45.93
C PRO A 28 32.67 40.17 -44.85
N ILE A 29 31.40 40.07 -45.24
CA ILE A 29 30.22 40.09 -44.38
C ILE A 29 29.71 38.65 -44.29
N PRO A 30 29.54 38.09 -43.08
CA PRO A 30 29.22 36.66 -42.91
C PRO A 30 28.00 36.21 -43.71
N ILE A 31 26.92 36.99 -43.75
CA ILE A 31 25.71 36.61 -44.49
C ILE A 31 25.92 36.62 -46.01
N GLU A 32 26.75 37.52 -46.54
CA GLU A 32 27.04 37.61 -47.98
C GLU A 32 27.97 36.47 -48.40
N MET A 33 29.03 36.24 -47.63
CA MET A 33 29.95 35.13 -47.84
C MET A 33 29.22 33.78 -47.76
N TRP A 34 28.29 33.62 -46.82
CA TRP A 34 27.47 32.41 -46.69
C TRP A 34 26.54 32.23 -47.89
N ASN A 35 25.81 33.28 -48.29
CA ASN A 35 24.88 33.19 -49.42
C ASN A 35 25.58 32.83 -50.72
N TRP A 36 26.73 33.46 -50.99
CA TRP A 36 27.52 33.12 -52.16
C TRP A 36 28.15 31.73 -52.05
N GLY A 37 28.67 31.37 -50.87
CA GLY A 37 29.24 30.05 -50.61
C GLY A 37 28.23 28.92 -50.81
N LYS A 38 26.97 29.13 -50.41
CA LYS A 38 25.86 28.18 -50.64
C LYS A 38 25.66 27.87 -52.12
N GLU A 39 25.87 28.85 -53.00
CA GLU A 39 25.67 28.71 -54.44
C GLU A 39 26.93 28.19 -55.17
N ASN A 40 28.13 28.54 -54.68
CA ASN A 40 29.38 28.37 -55.43
C ASN A 40 30.40 27.42 -54.77
N ARG A 41 30.33 27.23 -53.45
CA ARG A 41 31.20 26.32 -52.67
C ARG A 41 30.48 25.11 -52.10
N GLY A 42 29.17 25.20 -51.99
CA GLY A 42 28.34 24.12 -51.51
C GLY A 42 28.45 22.95 -52.47
N GLY A 43 29.22 21.93 -52.09
CA GLY A 43 29.00 20.60 -52.62
C GLY A 43 27.53 20.22 -52.42
N THR A 44 27.00 19.36 -53.29
CA THR A 44 25.59 18.95 -53.33
C THR A 44 25.03 18.75 -51.92
N LEU A 45 24.23 19.71 -51.44
CA LEU A 45 23.53 19.57 -50.18
C LEU A 45 22.74 18.26 -50.25
N ARG A 46 22.90 17.39 -49.25
CA ARG A 46 22.15 16.13 -49.21
C ARG A 46 20.67 16.49 -49.10
N GLN A 47 19.95 16.29 -50.19
CA GLN A 47 18.50 16.25 -50.15
C GLN A 47 18.12 14.88 -49.58
N MET A 48 17.48 14.89 -48.43
CA MET A 48 16.84 13.72 -47.84
C MET A 48 15.35 13.95 -47.85
N ASP A 49 14.61 12.87 -47.97
CA ASP A 49 13.16 12.92 -47.86
C ASP A 49 12.73 13.40 -46.46
N ASP A 50 11.65 14.16 -46.42
CA ASP A 50 11.15 14.77 -45.18
C ASP A 50 10.80 13.69 -44.13
N GLU A 51 10.26 12.56 -44.58
CA GLU A 51 9.93 11.43 -43.69
C GLU A 51 11.19 10.80 -43.10
N ALA A 52 12.22 10.58 -43.93
CA ALA A 52 13.50 10.06 -43.47
C ALA A 52 14.16 10.98 -42.43
N ILE A 53 14.06 12.30 -42.60
CA ILE A 53 14.55 13.29 -41.62
C ILE A 53 13.74 13.19 -40.32
N ARG A 54 12.41 13.14 -40.40
CA ARG A 54 11.54 13.00 -39.22
C ARG A 54 11.87 11.75 -38.42
N ILE A 55 11.97 10.60 -39.09
CA ILE A 55 12.35 9.34 -38.45
C ILE A 55 13.75 9.43 -37.82
N ALA A 56 14.71 10.11 -38.47
CA ALA A 56 16.05 10.30 -37.93
C ALA A 56 16.06 11.11 -36.62
N LEU A 57 15.11 12.03 -36.44
CA LEU A 57 14.98 12.88 -35.25
C LEU A 57 14.28 12.19 -34.08
N LEU A 58 13.57 11.08 -34.32
CA LEU A 58 12.87 10.36 -33.26
C LEU A 58 13.85 9.73 -32.25
N PRO A 59 13.57 9.85 -30.94
CA PRO A 59 14.29 9.13 -29.89
C PRO A 59 14.38 7.63 -30.19
N LYS A 60 15.62 7.11 -30.15
CA LYS A 60 15.93 5.70 -30.35
C LYS A 60 15.99 4.99 -28.99
N ILE A 61 15.33 3.85 -28.89
CA ILE A 61 15.29 3.01 -27.69
C ILE A 61 15.77 1.62 -28.06
N ASP A 62 16.90 1.24 -27.48
CA ASP A 62 17.51 -0.06 -27.70
C ASP A 62 17.07 -1.07 -26.64
N TYR A 63 17.15 -2.35 -26.98
CA TYR A 63 16.92 -3.48 -26.06
C TYR A 63 15.50 -3.59 -25.48
N VAL A 64 14.47 -3.18 -26.23
CA VAL A 64 13.07 -3.31 -25.83
C VAL A 64 12.61 -4.77 -25.90
N THR A 65 11.99 -5.24 -24.83
CA THR A 65 11.55 -6.63 -24.68
C THR A 65 10.29 -6.91 -25.48
N VAL A 66 10.28 -8.01 -26.23
CA VAL A 66 9.08 -8.55 -26.86
C VAL A 66 8.44 -9.57 -25.91
N THR A 67 7.14 -9.42 -25.70
CA THR A 67 6.34 -10.28 -24.83
C THR A 67 5.33 -11.09 -25.63
N ALA A 68 4.60 -11.97 -24.94
CA ALA A 68 3.49 -12.74 -25.48
C ALA A 68 2.33 -11.90 -26.06
N GLN A 69 2.28 -10.60 -25.72
CA GLN A 69 1.23 -9.65 -26.12
C GLN A 69 1.72 -8.64 -27.17
N GLY A 70 3.01 -8.65 -27.51
CA GLY A 70 3.64 -7.69 -28.42
C GLY A 70 4.92 -7.07 -27.84
N ILE A 71 5.46 -6.05 -28.51
CA ILE A 71 6.57 -5.24 -27.99
C ILE A 71 6.10 -4.51 -26.75
N SER A 72 6.75 -4.74 -25.61
CA SER A 72 6.40 -4.11 -24.34
C SER A 72 7.23 -2.87 -24.12
N TYR A 73 6.59 -1.70 -24.20
CA TYR A 73 7.23 -0.43 -23.89
C TYR A 73 6.28 0.49 -23.12
N ASN A 74 6.76 1.06 -22.02
CA ASN A 74 6.04 2.02 -21.19
C ASN A 74 4.61 1.59 -20.81
N LYS A 75 4.47 0.35 -20.29
CA LYS A 75 3.18 -0.28 -19.91
C LYS A 75 2.18 -0.49 -21.07
N ASN A 76 2.58 -0.23 -22.30
CA ASN A 76 1.82 -0.51 -23.52
C ASN A 76 2.44 -1.68 -24.29
N PHE A 77 1.58 -2.34 -25.07
CA PHE A 77 1.98 -3.39 -26.00
C PHE A 77 1.71 -2.94 -27.43
N TYR A 78 2.63 -3.25 -28.34
CA TYR A 78 2.54 -2.90 -29.75
C TYR A 78 2.75 -4.11 -30.66
N ILE A 79 2.12 -4.10 -31.82
CA ILE A 79 2.14 -5.16 -32.82
C ILE A 79 2.31 -4.59 -34.24
N CYS A 80 3.03 -5.31 -35.08
CA CYS A 80 3.17 -5.07 -36.51
C CYS A 80 3.22 -6.41 -37.24
N ASP A 81 3.14 -6.37 -38.56
CA ASP A 81 3.10 -7.56 -39.39
C ASP A 81 4.39 -8.36 -39.25
N THR A 82 5.57 -7.72 -39.22
CA THR A 82 6.83 -8.45 -39.04
C THR A 82 6.90 -9.26 -37.75
N ILE A 83 6.32 -8.76 -36.64
CA ILE A 83 6.29 -9.48 -35.35
C ILE A 83 5.43 -10.75 -35.48
N VAL A 84 4.31 -10.64 -36.20
CA VAL A 84 3.37 -11.73 -36.45
C VAL A 84 4.02 -12.78 -37.36
N GLU A 85 4.59 -12.36 -38.48
CA GLU A 85 5.26 -13.23 -39.47
C GLU A 85 6.44 -13.98 -38.86
N LYS A 86 7.30 -13.28 -38.12
CA LYS A 86 8.48 -13.88 -37.46
C LYS A 86 8.13 -14.65 -36.18
N LYS A 87 6.85 -14.69 -35.81
CA LYS A 87 6.31 -15.41 -34.64
C LYS A 87 6.99 -15.01 -33.34
N TRP A 88 7.39 -13.75 -33.18
CA TRP A 88 8.14 -13.29 -32.01
C TRP A 88 7.32 -13.42 -30.71
N MET A 89 6.01 -13.14 -30.76
CA MET A 89 5.13 -13.32 -29.62
C MET A 89 5.01 -14.79 -29.17
N GLN A 90 5.05 -15.73 -30.12
CA GLN A 90 4.97 -17.16 -29.83
C GLN A 90 6.26 -17.65 -29.17
N LYS A 91 7.41 -17.20 -29.68
CA LYS A 91 8.73 -17.48 -29.08
C LYS A 91 8.81 -16.92 -27.65
N ALA A 92 8.36 -15.69 -27.44
CA ALA A 92 8.31 -15.08 -26.11
C ALA A 92 7.44 -15.88 -25.12
N ARG A 93 6.35 -16.52 -25.57
CA ARG A 93 5.55 -17.42 -24.72
C ARG A 93 6.29 -18.69 -24.30
N HIS A 94 7.21 -19.18 -25.13
CA HIS A 94 8.00 -20.38 -24.83
C HIS A 94 9.25 -20.08 -23.99
N GLY A 95 9.41 -18.84 -23.52
CA GLY A 95 10.50 -18.41 -22.64
C GLY A 95 11.66 -17.71 -23.34
N ASP A 96 11.59 -17.51 -24.67
CA ASP A 96 12.63 -16.79 -25.38
C ASP A 96 12.60 -15.29 -25.05
N THR A 97 13.70 -14.74 -24.55
CA THR A 97 13.83 -13.30 -24.31
C THR A 97 14.28 -12.60 -25.59
N LEU A 98 13.30 -12.11 -26.36
CA LEU A 98 13.56 -11.36 -27.58
C LEU A 98 13.68 -9.86 -27.27
N LYS A 99 14.69 -9.23 -27.88
CA LYS A 99 14.95 -7.79 -27.77
C LYS A 99 14.95 -7.15 -29.16
N CYS A 100 14.41 -5.94 -29.24
CA CYS A 100 14.36 -5.16 -30.47
C CYS A 100 14.70 -3.69 -30.19
N THR A 101 14.94 -2.96 -31.27
CA THR A 101 15.18 -1.52 -31.23
C THR A 101 13.96 -0.82 -31.81
N ILE A 102 13.48 0.22 -31.14
CA ILE A 102 12.34 1.01 -31.60
C ILE A 102 12.68 2.49 -31.60
N LYS A 103 11.91 3.26 -32.37
CA LYS A 103 11.86 4.72 -32.32
C LYS A 103 10.46 5.15 -31.93
N ILE A 104 10.37 6.21 -31.16
CA ILE A 104 9.09 6.70 -30.63
C ILE A 104 8.95 8.20 -30.88
N ASP A 105 7.73 8.66 -31.12
CA ASP A 105 7.39 10.07 -30.94
C ASP A 105 6.84 10.25 -29.52
N PRO A 106 7.45 11.09 -28.65
CA PRO A 106 6.94 11.33 -27.31
C PRO A 106 5.49 11.84 -27.26
N ARG A 107 4.99 12.38 -28.38
CA ARG A 107 3.64 12.92 -28.53
C ARG A 107 2.60 11.89 -28.96
N ASP A 108 3.05 10.78 -29.58
CA ASP A 108 2.18 9.72 -30.05
C ASP A 108 2.47 8.43 -29.29
N THR A 109 1.47 7.96 -28.55
CA THR A 109 1.54 6.72 -27.77
C THR A 109 0.74 5.58 -28.42
N GLU A 110 0.10 5.82 -29.55
CA GLU A 110 -0.64 4.80 -30.30
C GLU A 110 0.26 4.05 -31.28
N HIS A 111 1.28 4.74 -31.81
CA HIS A 111 2.20 4.16 -32.78
C HIS A 111 3.65 4.19 -32.31
N ILE A 112 4.39 3.14 -32.66
CA ILE A 112 5.85 3.10 -32.52
C ILE A 112 6.46 2.63 -33.82
N LEU A 113 7.74 2.95 -34.03
CA LEU A 113 8.47 2.55 -35.22
C LEU A 113 9.49 1.46 -34.86
N LEU A 114 9.30 0.24 -35.38
CA LEU A 114 10.26 -0.85 -35.23
C LEU A 114 11.44 -0.64 -36.16
N CYS A 115 12.66 -0.76 -35.61
CA CYS A 115 13.89 -0.74 -36.40
C CYS A 115 14.31 -2.18 -36.69
N LEU A 116 14.38 -2.53 -37.98
CA LEU A 116 14.79 -3.85 -38.44
C LEU A 116 16.31 -3.90 -38.68
N ASN A 117 16.86 -5.12 -38.71
CA ASN A 117 18.31 -5.33 -38.83
C ASN A 117 18.88 -4.89 -40.18
N ASP A 118 18.04 -4.80 -41.21
CA ASP A 118 18.38 -4.32 -42.55
C ASP A 118 18.37 -2.78 -42.66
N GLY A 119 18.06 -2.07 -41.56
CA GLY A 119 17.94 -0.62 -41.52
C GLY A 119 16.60 -0.10 -42.02
N SER A 120 15.65 -0.98 -42.35
CA SER A 120 14.27 -0.59 -42.66
C SER A 120 13.48 -0.30 -41.38
N PHE A 121 12.40 0.45 -41.55
CA PHE A 121 11.50 0.85 -40.48
C PHE A 121 10.09 0.39 -40.79
N GLU A 122 9.37 -0.04 -39.75
CA GLU A 122 7.99 -0.47 -39.86
C GLU A 122 7.17 0.14 -38.73
N TRP A 123 5.97 0.63 -39.06
CA TRP A 123 5.03 1.13 -38.06
C TRP A 123 4.36 -0.03 -37.33
N CYS A 124 4.32 0.08 -36.01
CA CYS A 124 3.57 -0.81 -35.13
C CYS A 124 2.44 -0.04 -34.48
N GLU A 125 1.29 -0.70 -34.36
CA GLU A 125 0.11 -0.17 -33.69
C GLU A 125 -0.02 -0.75 -32.28
N ARG A 126 -0.64 0.02 -31.39
CA ARG A 126 -0.93 -0.43 -30.03
C ARG A 126 -1.95 -1.58 -30.02
N THR A 127 -1.64 -2.65 -29.29
CA THR A 127 -2.48 -3.85 -29.21
C THR A 127 -3.77 -3.59 -28.43
N ASP A 128 -4.84 -4.35 -28.71
CA ASP A 128 -6.13 -4.25 -28.00
C ASP A 128 -6.03 -4.40 -26.48
N ALA A 129 -5.05 -5.16 -25.99
CA ALA A 129 -4.74 -5.29 -24.56
C ALA A 129 -4.39 -3.94 -23.88
N SER A 130 -3.95 -2.95 -24.66
CA SER A 130 -3.56 -1.62 -24.23
C SER A 130 -4.48 -0.50 -24.74
N LYS A 131 -5.30 -0.73 -25.79
CA LYS A 131 -6.15 0.30 -26.43
C LYS A 131 -7.11 1.05 -25.50
N GLY A 132 -7.49 0.49 -24.36
CA GLY A 132 -8.36 1.14 -23.36
C GLY A 132 -7.63 1.85 -22.22
N LYS A 133 -6.30 1.71 -22.11
CA LYS A 133 -5.51 2.29 -21.02
C LYS A 133 -4.78 3.52 -21.52
N PHE A 134 -4.78 4.60 -20.73
CA PHE A 134 -3.99 5.80 -21.00
C PHE A 134 -4.21 6.39 -22.41
N VAL A 135 -5.47 6.45 -22.85
CA VAL A 135 -5.85 7.06 -24.14
C VAL A 135 -5.58 8.57 -24.08
N ASN A 136 -4.93 9.11 -25.12
CA ASN A 136 -4.48 10.52 -25.20
C ASN A 136 -3.47 10.94 -24.12
N TRP A 137 -2.76 9.99 -23.52
CA TRP A 137 -1.67 10.32 -22.61
C TRP A 137 -0.37 10.51 -23.38
N PHE A 138 0.41 11.50 -22.97
CA PHE A 138 1.75 11.68 -23.49
C PHE A 138 2.74 10.77 -22.76
N TYR A 139 3.91 10.59 -23.36
CA TYR A 139 4.99 9.85 -22.72
C TYR A 139 5.32 10.38 -21.31
N GLU A 140 5.31 11.71 -21.14
CA GLU A 140 5.62 12.37 -19.88
C GLU A 140 4.60 12.06 -18.78
N ASP A 141 3.32 11.94 -19.12
CA ASP A 141 2.25 11.60 -18.18
C ASP A 141 2.43 10.16 -17.66
N LEU A 142 2.79 9.24 -18.54
CA LEU A 142 3.05 7.83 -18.19
C LEU A 142 4.25 7.69 -17.24
N VAL A 143 5.33 8.42 -17.52
CA VAL A 143 6.53 8.46 -16.65
C VAL A 143 6.18 9.06 -15.30
N THR A 144 5.40 10.14 -15.29
CA THR A 144 4.96 10.81 -14.05
C THR A 144 4.10 9.88 -13.20
N LEU A 145 3.16 9.15 -13.82
CA LEU A 145 2.32 8.17 -13.13
C LEU A 145 3.14 7.03 -12.54
N GLU A 146 4.16 6.54 -13.24
CA GLU A 146 5.06 5.53 -12.70
C GLU A 146 5.82 6.03 -11.46
N LEU A 147 6.30 7.27 -11.49
CA LEU A 147 6.99 7.89 -10.36
C LEU A 147 6.04 8.03 -9.16
N ILE A 148 4.80 8.47 -9.37
CA ILE A 148 3.78 8.58 -8.32
C ILE A 148 3.46 7.20 -7.73
N GLN A 149 3.22 6.19 -8.58
CA GLN A 149 2.91 4.83 -8.13
C GLN A 149 4.05 4.24 -7.29
N THR A 150 5.29 4.42 -7.74
CA THR A 150 6.47 3.91 -7.02
C THR A 150 6.61 4.56 -5.65
N ARG A 151 6.37 5.88 -5.56
CA ARG A 151 6.39 6.62 -4.29
C ARG A 151 5.28 6.17 -3.34
N MET A 152 4.07 5.98 -3.87
CA MET A 152 2.93 5.46 -3.08
C MET A 152 3.22 4.06 -2.55
N GLN A 153 3.74 3.16 -3.38
CA GLN A 153 4.10 1.80 -2.96
C GLN A 153 5.19 1.79 -1.88
N ALA A 154 6.17 2.69 -1.97
CA ALA A 154 7.18 2.82 -0.92
C ALA A 154 6.55 3.26 0.43
N GLY A 155 5.62 4.22 0.39
CA GLY A 155 4.86 4.66 1.57
C GLY A 155 3.97 3.55 2.15
N MET A 156 3.25 2.80 1.31
CA MET A 156 2.42 1.68 1.76
C MET A 156 3.24 0.60 2.47
N LYS A 157 4.46 0.30 2.01
CA LYS A 157 5.33 -0.68 2.69
C LYS A 157 5.69 -0.23 4.10
N THR A 158 5.99 1.05 4.29
CA THR A 158 6.29 1.59 5.62
C THR A 158 5.06 1.58 6.52
N GLU A 159 3.89 1.90 5.98
CA GLU A 159 2.63 1.87 6.72
C GLU A 159 2.23 0.44 7.11
N MET A 160 2.35 -0.53 6.19
CA MET A 160 2.11 -1.94 6.46
C MET A 160 3.02 -2.48 7.57
N LEU A 161 4.30 -2.12 7.57
CA LEU A 161 5.23 -2.51 8.62
C LEU A 161 4.85 -1.89 9.97
N GLN A 162 4.46 -0.61 9.97
CA GLN A 162 4.00 0.06 11.19
C GLN A 162 2.74 -0.60 11.75
N ASN A 163 1.77 -0.91 10.90
CA ASN A 163 0.56 -1.64 11.27
C ASN A 163 0.88 -3.04 11.84
N GLU A 164 1.87 -3.74 11.28
CA GLU A 164 2.33 -5.02 11.81
C GLU A 164 2.96 -4.88 13.20
N ILE A 165 3.80 -3.85 13.39
CA ILE A 165 4.42 -3.55 14.70
C ILE A 165 3.34 -3.23 15.73
N ASP A 166 2.38 -2.38 15.40
CA ASP A 166 1.32 -1.96 16.30
C ASP A 166 0.37 -3.12 16.61
N PHE A 167 0.07 -3.99 15.63
CA PHE A 167 -0.67 -5.23 15.87
C PHE A 167 0.06 -6.16 16.84
N ARG A 168 1.38 -6.37 16.67
CA ARG A 168 2.18 -7.19 17.58
C ARG A 168 2.17 -6.63 19.00
N LYS A 169 2.34 -5.32 19.16
CA LYS A 169 2.24 -4.65 20.46
C LYS A 169 0.88 -4.86 21.12
N ASN A 170 -0.21 -4.68 20.37
CA ASN A 170 -1.56 -4.89 20.89
C ASN A 170 -1.77 -6.34 21.33
N VAL A 171 -1.25 -7.32 20.58
CA VAL A 171 -1.30 -8.74 20.97
C VAL A 171 -0.50 -8.99 22.25
N GLU A 172 0.71 -8.45 22.35
CA GLU A 172 1.54 -8.55 23.56
C GLU A 172 0.84 -7.92 24.77
N GLU A 173 0.20 -6.76 24.61
CA GLU A 173 -0.58 -6.08 25.64
C GLU A 173 -1.77 -6.94 26.11
N ILE A 174 -2.54 -7.52 25.18
CA ILE A 174 -3.64 -8.45 25.52
C ILE A 174 -3.13 -9.67 26.28
N ILE A 175 -1.99 -10.25 25.87
CA ILE A 175 -1.38 -11.39 26.57
C ILE A 175 -0.96 -10.98 27.97
N GLN A 176 -0.33 -9.80 28.12
CA GLN A 176 0.11 -9.28 29.40
C GLN A 176 -1.07 -9.01 30.33
N ASP A 177 -2.13 -8.36 29.84
CA ASP A 177 -3.38 -8.14 30.56
C ASP A 177 -4.03 -9.45 30.98
N ALA A 178 -4.06 -10.46 30.12
CA ALA A 178 -4.59 -11.78 30.46
C ALA A 178 -3.76 -12.46 31.55
N ILE A 179 -2.43 -12.38 31.48
CA ILE A 179 -1.51 -12.89 32.51
C ILE A 179 -1.73 -12.17 33.84
N ASP A 180 -1.81 -10.84 33.83
CA ASP A 180 -1.95 -10.06 35.05
C ASP A 180 -3.34 -10.26 35.68
N ASN A 181 -4.42 -10.33 34.88
CA ASN A 181 -5.75 -10.73 35.36
C ASN A 181 -5.78 -12.18 35.90
N GLN A 182 -4.99 -13.10 35.33
CA GLN A 182 -4.85 -14.46 35.84
C GLN A 182 -4.09 -14.51 37.18
N LYS A 183 -3.11 -13.65 37.39
CA LYS A 183 -2.41 -13.50 38.68
C LYS A 183 -3.33 -12.89 39.74
N VAL A 184 -4.13 -11.89 39.39
CA VAL A 184 -5.11 -11.27 40.31
C VAL A 184 -6.17 -12.29 40.74
N THR A 185 -6.71 -13.09 39.81
CA THR A 185 -7.65 -14.18 40.14
C THR A 185 -7.00 -15.34 40.93
N PHE A 186 -5.71 -15.63 40.73
CA PHE A 186 -4.97 -16.60 41.55
C PHE A 186 -4.71 -16.10 42.99
N ILE A 187 -4.61 -14.79 43.20
CA ILE A 187 -4.43 -14.20 44.54
C ILE A 187 -5.78 -14.15 45.30
N GLU A 188 -6.91 -13.98 44.61
CA GLU A 188 -8.24 -14.02 45.24
C GLU A 188 -8.72 -15.44 45.60
N THR A 189 -8.14 -16.49 45.02
CA THR A 189 -8.46 -17.91 45.33
C THR A 189 -7.63 -18.51 46.48
N LYS A 190 -6.98 -17.68 47.30
CA LYS A 190 -6.48 -18.11 48.64
C LYS A 190 -7.59 -18.40 49.65
N ILE A 191 -8.84 -18.21 49.25
CA ILE A 191 -10.04 -18.63 49.96
C ILE A 191 -10.60 -19.72 49.02
N VAL A 192 -10.32 -21.00 49.24
CA VAL A 192 -11.26 -21.95 49.83
C VAL A 192 -10.49 -23.20 50.29
N LYS A 193 -9.85 -23.16 51.46
CA LYS A 193 -9.51 -24.40 52.21
C LYS A 193 -10.51 -24.68 53.34
N ASN A 194 -11.40 -23.74 53.63
CA ASN A 194 -12.42 -23.87 54.67
C ASN A 194 -13.74 -24.48 54.20
N GLU A 195 -14.10 -24.45 52.91
CA GLU A 195 -15.38 -25.04 52.47
C GLU A 195 -15.35 -26.58 52.40
N ILE A 196 -14.17 -27.20 52.24
CA ILE A 196 -14.05 -28.66 52.13
C ILE A 196 -14.35 -29.34 53.48
N LYS A 197 -14.17 -28.65 54.62
CA LYS A 197 -14.46 -29.21 55.95
C LYS A 197 -15.95 -29.28 56.30
N ASN A 198 -16.80 -28.49 55.64
CA ASN A 198 -18.23 -28.38 55.99
C ASN A 198 -19.18 -28.93 54.92
N ILE A 199 -18.69 -29.68 53.92
CA ILE A 199 -19.53 -30.34 52.91
C ILE A 199 -20.56 -31.29 53.56
N GLY A 200 -20.19 -31.93 54.68
CA GLY A 200 -21.10 -32.78 55.45
C GLY A 200 -22.28 -32.00 56.02
N ILE A 201 -22.01 -30.83 56.60
CA ILE A 201 -23.03 -29.95 57.22
C ILE A 201 -23.97 -29.40 56.13
N SER A 202 -23.42 -28.95 55.00
CA SER A 202 -24.22 -28.46 53.87
C SER A 202 -25.10 -29.56 53.28
N ARG A 203 -24.60 -30.80 53.16
CA ARG A 203 -25.40 -31.96 52.69
C ARG A 203 -26.48 -32.37 53.69
N THR A 204 -26.24 -32.24 54.98
CA THR A 204 -27.28 -32.50 56.00
C THR A 204 -28.36 -31.44 55.99
N VAL A 205 -28.00 -30.16 55.85
CA VAL A 205 -28.97 -29.06 55.73
C VAL A 205 -29.80 -29.18 54.45
N GLU A 206 -29.16 -29.48 53.32
CA GLU A 206 -29.84 -29.66 52.03
C GLU A 206 -30.80 -30.87 52.06
N LYS A 207 -30.41 -31.97 52.71
CA LYS A 207 -31.29 -33.13 52.95
C LYS A 207 -32.44 -32.81 53.91
N GLN A 208 -32.21 -31.97 54.92
CA GLN A 208 -33.24 -31.59 55.88
C GLN A 208 -34.30 -30.68 55.21
N LEU A 209 -33.86 -29.71 54.41
CA LEU A 209 -34.74 -28.85 53.61
C LEU A 209 -35.58 -29.66 52.61
N LYS A 210 -34.98 -30.59 51.87
CA LYS A 210 -35.76 -31.48 50.98
C LYS A 210 -36.76 -32.34 51.73
N ARG A 211 -36.43 -32.81 52.93
CA ARG A 211 -37.37 -33.57 53.78
C ARG A 211 -38.53 -32.71 54.28
N GLU A 212 -38.30 -31.42 54.53
CA GLU A 212 -39.35 -30.47 54.90
C GLU A 212 -40.25 -30.11 53.70
N GLU A 213 -39.66 -29.94 52.51
CA GLU A 213 -40.42 -29.70 51.27
C GLU A 213 -41.25 -30.92 50.82
N GLU A 214 -40.68 -32.12 50.92
CA GLU A 214 -41.33 -33.38 50.54
C GLU A 214 -42.15 -33.99 51.69
N SER A 215 -42.11 -33.38 52.88
CA SER A 215 -42.88 -33.81 54.05
C SER A 215 -44.37 -33.62 53.79
N PHE A 216 -45.06 -34.72 53.53
CA PHE A 216 -46.51 -34.77 53.42
C PHE A 216 -47.14 -34.81 54.83
N THR A 217 -47.09 -33.69 55.54
CA THR A 217 -47.89 -33.52 56.76
C THR A 217 -49.26 -32.94 56.43
N PRO A 218 -50.34 -33.39 57.10
CA PRO A 218 -51.66 -32.82 56.89
C PRO A 218 -51.65 -31.37 57.35
N LYS A 219 -51.98 -30.42 56.47
CA LYS A 219 -52.17 -29.01 56.84
C LYS A 219 -53.35 -28.92 57.81
N VAL A 220 -53.06 -28.80 59.10
CA VAL A 220 -54.08 -28.50 60.11
C VAL A 220 -54.60 -27.09 59.83
N GLN A 221 -55.87 -27.00 59.44
CA GLN A 221 -56.56 -25.72 59.30
C GLN A 221 -56.68 -25.10 60.69
N LYS A 222 -56.10 -23.92 60.89
CA LYS A 222 -56.34 -23.10 62.07
C LYS A 222 -57.78 -22.61 62.03
N ASN A 223 -58.65 -23.29 62.78
CA ASN A 223 -59.90 -22.72 63.27
C ASN A 223 -59.83 -22.62 64.80
N ASP A 224 -60.46 -21.57 65.28
CA ASP A 224 -60.42 -20.99 66.62
C ASP A 224 -60.65 -21.95 67.81
N ILE A 225 -60.35 -21.40 69.00
CA ILE A 225 -61.04 -21.54 70.30
C ILE A 225 -60.23 -22.22 71.44
N ASN A 226 -59.83 -21.33 72.38
CA ASN A 226 -59.79 -21.36 73.86
C ASN A 226 -58.83 -22.24 74.69
N GLU A 227 -58.04 -21.51 75.52
CA GLU A 227 -57.83 -21.57 77.00
C GLU A 227 -57.92 -22.95 77.70
N VAL A 228 -57.01 -23.36 78.61
CA VAL A 228 -56.74 -22.80 79.95
C VAL A 228 -55.47 -23.43 80.57
N TRP A 229 -54.83 -22.63 81.43
CA TRP A 229 -53.67 -22.68 82.34
C TRP A 229 -53.40 -23.90 83.25
N ILE A 230 -52.15 -23.96 83.78
CA ILE A 230 -51.69 -24.08 85.21
C ILE A 230 -50.14 -23.88 85.18
N GLU A 231 -49.59 -22.72 85.53
CA GLU A 231 -49.16 -22.15 86.84
C GLU A 231 -47.62 -22.16 87.02
N ASN A 232 -47.14 -21.02 87.53
CA ASN A 232 -45.77 -20.64 87.80
C ASN A 232 -45.18 -21.42 88.99
N ASP A 233 -43.86 -21.59 88.99
CA ASP A 233 -43.07 -21.50 90.24
C ASP A 233 -41.75 -20.77 89.97
N GLU A 234 -41.79 -19.44 90.16
CA GLU A 234 -40.65 -18.52 90.19
C GLU A 234 -40.01 -18.51 91.59
N SER A 235 -39.38 -19.61 92.01
CA SER A 235 -38.84 -19.69 93.38
C SER A 235 -37.31 -19.76 93.51
N TYR A 236 -36.52 -19.52 92.45
CA TYR A 236 -35.07 -19.78 92.55
C TYR A 236 -34.08 -18.70 92.10
N SER A 237 -34.48 -17.59 91.45
CA SER A 237 -33.49 -16.61 90.97
C SER A 237 -33.51 -15.25 91.68
N GLU A 238 -34.66 -14.73 92.12
CA GLU A 238 -34.69 -13.39 92.76
C GLU A 238 -34.20 -13.39 94.21
N ALA A 239 -34.37 -14.50 94.94
CA ALA A 239 -33.75 -14.67 96.26
C ALA A 239 -32.21 -14.65 96.19
N PHE A 240 -31.63 -14.99 95.04
CA PHE A 240 -30.19 -14.97 94.82
C PHE A 240 -29.63 -13.56 94.53
N LEU A 241 -30.46 -12.69 93.97
CA LEU A 241 -30.04 -11.31 93.63
C LEU A 241 -30.11 -10.38 94.84
N ASN A 242 -31.08 -10.56 95.74
CA ASN A 242 -31.15 -9.75 96.97
C ASN A 242 -30.05 -10.06 98.00
N LEU A 243 -29.38 -11.21 97.91
CA LEU A 243 -28.25 -11.53 98.78
C LEU A 243 -26.95 -10.79 98.36
N ILE A 244 -26.88 -10.34 97.10
CA ILE A 244 -25.69 -9.67 96.56
C ILE A 244 -25.73 -8.15 96.85
N ASP A 245 -26.91 -7.59 97.15
CA ASP A 245 -27.12 -6.15 97.38
C ASP A 245 -26.96 -5.68 98.85
N GLN A 246 -26.63 -6.53 99.83
CA GLN A 246 -26.58 -6.11 101.26
C GLN A 246 -25.24 -6.22 102.00
N GLU A 247 -24.16 -6.77 101.42
CA GLU A 247 -22.83 -6.77 102.06
C GLU A 247 -21.86 -5.70 101.51
N GLY A 248 -22.35 -4.74 100.74
CA GLY A 248 -21.51 -3.74 100.05
C GLY A 248 -21.94 -2.28 100.16
N ALA A 249 -22.80 -1.93 101.12
CA ALA A 249 -23.12 -0.54 101.45
C ALA A 249 -23.13 -0.37 102.98
N ASP A 250 -21.97 0.01 103.53
CA ASP A 250 -21.83 1.06 104.55
C ASP A 250 -20.40 1.02 105.16
N GLU A 251 -19.43 1.60 104.45
CA GLU A 251 -18.37 2.48 104.98
C GLU A 251 -17.78 3.34 103.85
#